data_AF-A0A8T2K7H5-F1
#
_entry.id   AF-A0A8T2K7H5-F1
#
_cell.length_a   1.000
_cell.length_b   1.000
_cell.length_c   1.000
_cell.angle_alpha   90.00
_cell.angle_beta   90.00
_cell.angle_gamma   90.00
#
_symmetry.space_group_name_H-M   'P 1'
#
loop_
_entity.id
_entity.type
_entity.pdbx_description
1 polymer ?
#
loop_
_entity_poly.entity_id
_entity_poly.type
_entity_poly.pdbx_seq_one_letter_code
_entity_poly.pdbx_strand_id
1 'polypeptide(L)'
;MYLSHLLFFCLFLILVRNRVCAKNVNFNHVRPLIDPTPFPNSFKCFTCEKAKDNYNCNRWAEDKWCPQNTHFCKTVHHFTSHGRSLSVMKKCATGDECHTVGCHHHVDSGHTECVSCCDGMICNVEVPTNHTNAVFSVMRSSQKSNAFRSITTRTQTLVSTILVLLLL
;
A
#
# COMPACT_ATOMS: atom_id res chain seq x y z
N MET A 1 -50.84 -10.83 24.71
CA MET A 1 -49.42 -10.80 25.14
C MET A 1 -48.61 -11.91 24.49
N TYR A 2 -48.98 -13.20 24.65
CA TYR A 2 -48.21 -14.35 24.12
C TYR A 2 -48.01 -14.36 22.59
N LEU A 3 -49.00 -13.94 21.79
CA LEU A 3 -48.91 -13.94 20.33
C LEU A 3 -47.87 -12.93 19.79
N SER A 4 -47.68 -11.82 20.49
CA SER A 4 -46.66 -10.79 20.16
C SER A 4 -45.24 -11.28 20.47
N HIS A 5 -45.05 -12.01 21.57
CA HIS A 5 -43.77 -12.61 21.93
C HIS A 5 -43.35 -13.73 20.95
N LEU A 6 -44.30 -14.55 20.51
CA LEU A 6 -44.08 -15.56 19.48
C LEU A 6 -43.64 -14.93 18.14
N LEU A 7 -44.25 -13.81 17.75
CA LEU A 7 -43.89 -13.09 16.53
C LEU A 7 -42.47 -12.51 16.60
N PHE A 8 -42.11 -11.94 17.75
CA PHE A 8 -40.78 -11.35 17.97
C PHE A 8 -39.69 -12.43 17.99
N PHE A 9 -39.97 -13.58 18.61
CA PHE A 9 -39.08 -14.74 18.60
C PHE A 9 -38.88 -15.30 17.19
N CYS A 10 -39.95 -15.41 16.40
CA CYS A 10 -39.86 -15.82 15.00
C CYS A 10 -39.04 -14.83 14.15
N LEU A 11 -39.25 -13.52 14.31
CA LEU A 11 -38.46 -12.49 13.62
C LEU A 11 -36.98 -12.54 14.02
N PHE A 12 -36.69 -12.75 15.31
CA PHE A 12 -35.32 -12.94 15.80
C PHE A 12 -34.67 -14.18 15.17
N LEU A 13 -35.38 -15.31 15.13
CA LEU A 13 -34.88 -16.53 14.47
C LEU A 13 -34.64 -16.33 12.97
N ILE A 14 -35.48 -15.55 12.27
CA ILE A 14 -35.30 -15.23 10.85
C ILE A 14 -34.06 -14.32 10.66
N LEU A 15 -33.87 -13.31 11.52
CA LEU A 15 -32.71 -12.41 11.46
C LEU A 15 -31.39 -13.14 11.80
N VAL A 16 -31.43 -14.13 12.71
CA VAL A 16 -30.29 -15.00 13.01
C VAL A 16 -30.03 -15.98 11.86
N ARG A 17 -31.08 -16.55 11.25
CA ARG A 17 -30.95 -17.50 10.13
C ARG A 17 -30.46 -16.83 8.83
N ASN A 18 -30.80 -15.57 8.61
CA ASN A 18 -30.33 -14.79 7.46
C ASN A 18 -28.87 -14.31 7.59
N ARG A 19 -28.19 -14.62 8.71
CA ARG A 19 -26.72 -14.54 8.74
C ARG A 19 -26.15 -15.75 8.04
N VAL A 20 -26.26 -15.75 6.71
CA VAL A 20 -25.40 -16.57 5.85
C VAL A 20 -23.98 -16.05 6.05
N CYS A 21 -23.27 -16.56 7.06
CA CYS A 21 -21.83 -16.59 6.98
C CYS A 21 -21.52 -17.49 5.79
N ALA A 22 -21.07 -16.89 4.68
CA ALA A 22 -20.49 -17.65 3.58
C ALA A 22 -19.27 -18.40 4.12
N LYS A 23 -19.50 -19.61 4.62
CA LYS A 23 -18.47 -20.48 5.22
C LYS A 23 -17.79 -21.41 4.22
N ASN A 24 -18.11 -21.29 2.93
CA ASN A 24 -17.52 -22.11 1.89
C ASN A 24 -17.19 -21.27 0.66
N VAL A 25 -16.17 -20.42 0.76
CA VAL A 25 -15.36 -20.15 -0.42
C VAL A 25 -14.42 -21.33 -0.54
N ASN A 26 -14.69 -22.22 -1.50
CA ASN A 26 -13.81 -23.35 -1.79
C ASN A 26 -12.54 -22.81 -2.46
N PHE A 27 -11.54 -22.47 -1.64
CA PHE A 27 -10.22 -22.03 -2.10
C PHE A 27 -9.42 -23.15 -2.80
N ASN A 28 -9.89 -24.39 -2.84
CA ASN A 28 -9.11 -25.51 -3.38
C ASN A 28 -9.03 -25.49 -4.92
N HIS A 29 -9.82 -24.65 -5.60
CA HIS A 29 -9.78 -24.47 -7.06
C HIS A 29 -9.59 -23.03 -7.52
N VAL A 30 -9.52 -22.07 -6.60
CA VAL A 30 -8.99 -20.75 -6.90
C VAL A 30 -7.54 -20.79 -6.47
N ARG A 31 -6.65 -21.29 -7.34
CA ARG A 31 -5.26 -20.87 -7.27
C ARG A 31 -5.33 -19.38 -7.56
N PRO A 32 -5.19 -18.48 -6.57
CA PRO A 32 -5.06 -17.10 -6.95
C PRO A 32 -3.79 -17.09 -7.80
N LEU A 33 -3.80 -16.37 -8.92
CA LEU A 33 -2.57 -15.92 -9.54
C LEU A 33 -1.93 -14.92 -8.56
N ILE A 34 -1.60 -15.37 -7.34
CA ILE A 34 -0.55 -14.77 -6.57
C ILE A 34 0.62 -15.03 -7.48
N ASP A 35 1.09 -14.02 -8.20
CA ASP A 35 2.50 -13.97 -8.55
C ASP A 35 3.18 -13.92 -7.17
N PRO A 36 3.57 -15.08 -6.59
CA PRO A 36 4.10 -15.06 -5.25
C PRO A 36 5.39 -14.27 -5.42
N THR A 37 5.41 -13.07 -4.84
CA THR A 37 6.58 -12.19 -4.70
C THR A 37 7.86 -13.01 -4.89
N PRO A 38 8.68 -12.74 -5.93
CA PRO A 38 9.70 -13.67 -6.40
C PRO A 38 10.72 -14.04 -5.31
N PHE A 39 10.79 -13.25 -4.24
CA PHE A 39 11.52 -13.51 -3.02
C PHE A 39 10.86 -12.81 -1.83
N PRO A 40 11.12 -13.23 -0.57
CA PRO A 40 10.62 -12.55 0.62
C PRO A 40 10.99 -11.06 0.64
N ASN A 41 10.05 -10.21 1.02
CA ASN A 41 10.22 -8.74 1.04
C ASN A 41 10.52 -8.13 -0.34
N SER A 42 10.21 -8.82 -1.44
CA SER A 42 10.31 -8.18 -2.76
C SER A 42 9.36 -6.99 -2.84
N PHE A 43 9.82 -5.93 -3.49
CA PHE A 43 9.08 -4.69 -3.69
C PHE A 43 9.15 -4.29 -5.16
N LYS A 44 8.36 -3.29 -5.51
CA LYS A 44 8.32 -2.70 -6.86
C LYS A 44 8.62 -1.21 -6.74
N CYS A 45 9.12 -0.63 -7.81
CA CYS A 45 9.25 0.81 -8.01
C CYS A 45 8.67 1.15 -9.37
N PHE A 46 8.27 2.40 -9.58
CA PHE A 46 8.19 2.89 -10.96
C PHE A 46 9.59 2.87 -11.58
N THR A 47 9.69 2.39 -12.82
CA THR A 47 10.96 2.33 -13.55
C THR A 47 10.83 2.92 -14.95
N CYS A 48 11.74 3.83 -15.30
CA CYS A 48 11.83 4.48 -16.61
C CYS A 48 13.21 5.16 -16.73
N GLU A 49 13.78 5.27 -17.93
CA GLU A 49 15.12 5.87 -18.10
C GLU A 49 15.08 7.36 -18.52
N LYS A 50 14.25 7.71 -19.50
CA LYS A 50 14.18 9.06 -20.09
C LYS A 50 12.75 9.45 -20.43
N ALA A 51 11.84 9.27 -19.47
CA ALA A 51 10.45 9.68 -19.66
C ALA A 51 10.37 11.22 -19.74
N LYS A 52 9.50 11.75 -20.60
CA LYS A 52 9.34 13.20 -20.77
C LYS A 52 8.85 13.94 -19.51
N ASP A 53 8.08 13.25 -18.67
CA ASP A 53 7.50 13.77 -17.43
C ASP A 53 7.12 12.61 -16.48
N ASN A 54 6.69 12.96 -15.27
CA ASN A 54 6.30 11.99 -14.23
C ASN A 54 5.11 11.12 -14.67
N TYR A 55 4.11 11.71 -15.33
CA TYR A 55 2.92 11.01 -15.77
C TYR A 55 3.26 9.90 -16.75
N ASN A 56 4.08 10.19 -17.76
CA ASN A 56 4.47 9.20 -18.77
C ASN A 56 5.35 8.10 -18.18
N CYS A 57 6.24 8.44 -17.24
CA CYS A 57 6.98 7.42 -16.50
C CYS A 57 6.05 6.46 -15.77
N ASN A 58 5.10 6.98 -14.98
CA ASN A 58 4.20 6.13 -14.19
C ASN A 58 3.20 5.37 -15.06
N ARG A 59 2.73 5.97 -16.16
CA ARG A 59 1.73 5.39 -17.06
C ARG A 59 2.24 4.18 -17.84
N TRP A 60 3.52 4.20 -18.21
CA TRP A 60 4.13 3.18 -19.08
C TRP A 60 5.20 2.35 -18.37
N ALA A 61 5.36 2.51 -17.06
CA ALA A 61 6.25 1.67 -16.28
C ALA A 61 5.82 0.20 -16.38
N GLU A 62 6.79 -0.67 -16.59
CA GLU A 62 6.58 -2.11 -16.56
C GLU A 62 6.20 -2.56 -15.15
N ASP A 63 5.25 -3.49 -15.05
CA ASP A 63 4.88 -4.11 -13.78
C ASP A 63 5.85 -5.23 -13.40
N LYS A 64 7.09 -4.87 -13.03
CA LYS A 64 8.16 -5.79 -12.66
C LYS A 64 8.64 -5.62 -11.23
N TRP A 65 9.07 -6.73 -10.64
CA TRP A 65 9.70 -6.75 -9.32
C TRP A 65 11.13 -6.19 -9.37
N CYS A 66 11.54 -5.53 -8.29
CA CYS A 66 12.91 -5.06 -8.15
C CYS A 66 13.90 -6.24 -7.97
N PRO A 67 15.16 -6.11 -8.42
CA PRO A 67 16.19 -7.12 -8.19
C PRO A 67 16.52 -7.31 -6.70
N GLN A 68 16.98 -8.50 -6.31
CA GLN A 68 17.25 -8.87 -4.90
C GLN A 68 18.28 -7.99 -4.18
N ASN A 69 19.22 -7.39 -4.90
CA ASN A 69 20.26 -6.53 -4.34
C ASN A 69 19.85 -5.06 -4.21
N THR A 70 18.58 -4.74 -4.48
CA THR A 70 18.06 -3.37 -4.34
C THR A 70 17.12 -3.29 -3.14
N HIS A 71 17.05 -2.12 -2.51
CA HIS A 71 16.25 -1.89 -1.31
C HIS A 71 15.45 -0.58 -1.36
N PHE A 72 15.73 0.28 -2.35
CA PHE A 72 15.12 1.60 -2.45
C PHE A 72 14.61 1.87 -3.87
N CYS A 73 13.70 2.82 -3.98
CA CYS A 73 13.35 3.42 -5.26
C CYS A 73 14.07 4.76 -5.40
N LYS A 74 14.81 4.93 -6.49
CA LYS A 74 15.48 6.19 -6.85
C LYS A 74 14.70 6.91 -7.94
N THR A 75 14.62 8.23 -7.81
CA THR A 75 14.07 9.13 -8.82
C THR A 75 15.06 10.25 -9.11
N VAL A 76 15.34 10.49 -10.39
CA VAL A 76 16.08 11.66 -10.88
C VAL A 76 15.16 12.46 -11.79
N HIS A 77 15.06 13.75 -11.54
CA HIS A 77 14.21 14.67 -12.29
C HIS A 77 15.04 15.85 -12.78
N HIS A 78 15.11 15.99 -14.10
CA HIS A 78 15.62 17.18 -14.76
C HIS A 78 14.48 18.09 -15.16
N PHE A 79 14.56 19.36 -14.82
CA PHE A 79 13.55 20.34 -15.17
C PHE A 79 14.17 21.73 -15.41
N THR A 80 13.47 22.57 -16.15
CA THR A 80 13.90 23.95 -16.37
C THR A 80 13.75 24.79 -15.11
N SER A 81 14.39 25.95 -15.06
CA SER A 81 14.19 26.95 -13.99
C SER A 81 12.72 27.32 -13.73
N HIS A 82 11.83 27.15 -14.72
CA HIS A 82 10.39 27.42 -14.61
C HIS A 82 9.56 26.20 -14.18
N GLY A 83 10.20 25.08 -13.79
CA GLY A 83 9.53 23.88 -13.32
C GLY A 83 9.07 22.91 -14.42
N ARG A 84 9.36 23.18 -15.69
CA ARG A 84 8.97 22.28 -16.79
C ARG A 84 9.90 21.07 -16.82
N SER A 85 9.33 19.87 -16.70
CA SER A 85 10.08 18.61 -16.84
C SER A 85 10.80 18.52 -18.19
N LEU A 86 12.06 18.11 -18.13
CA LEU A 86 12.91 17.77 -19.28
C LEU A 86 13.07 16.25 -19.40
N SER A 87 13.31 15.58 -18.28
CA SER A 87 13.36 14.13 -18.23
C SER A 87 13.14 13.60 -16.81
N VAL A 88 12.54 12.44 -16.69
CA VAL A 88 12.40 11.68 -15.45
C VAL A 88 13.02 10.31 -15.64
N MET A 89 13.89 9.94 -14.70
CA MET A 89 14.41 8.58 -14.54
C MET A 89 13.94 8.04 -13.20
N LYS A 90 13.44 6.81 -13.20
CA LYS A 90 13.11 6.06 -11.98
C LYS A 90 13.69 4.67 -12.07
N LYS A 91 14.22 4.15 -10.97
CA LYS A 91 14.75 2.78 -10.91
C LYS A 91 14.75 2.22 -9.49
N CYS A 92 14.83 0.90 -9.38
CA CYS A 92 15.24 0.24 -8.15
C CYS A 92 16.72 0.55 -7.88
N ALA A 93 17.11 0.75 -6.64
CA ALA A 93 18.44 1.20 -6.24
C ALA A 93 18.96 0.49 -4.98
N THR A 94 20.28 0.38 -4.92
CA THR A 94 21.06 0.02 -3.72
C THR A 94 21.16 1.21 -2.76
N GLY A 95 21.63 0.97 -1.53
CA GLY A 95 21.91 2.04 -0.56
C GLY A 95 22.97 3.03 -1.06
N ASP A 96 24.06 2.52 -1.66
CA ASP A 96 25.16 3.34 -2.17
C ASP A 96 24.70 4.33 -3.25
N GLU A 97 23.78 3.91 -4.11
CA GLU A 97 23.20 4.77 -5.15
C GLU A 97 22.31 5.89 -4.59
N CYS A 98 21.89 5.79 -3.34
CA CYS A 98 21.05 6.74 -2.62
C CYS A 98 21.83 7.64 -1.65
N HIS A 99 23.15 7.53 -1.59
CA HIS A 99 23.98 8.42 -0.76
C HIS A 99 23.97 9.88 -1.27
N THR A 100 23.76 10.07 -2.57
CA THR A 100 23.70 11.40 -3.19
C THR A 100 22.26 11.73 -3.57
N VAL A 101 21.55 12.40 -2.64
CA VAL A 101 20.24 13.00 -2.84
C VAL A 101 20.36 14.52 -2.73
N GLY A 102 19.39 15.26 -3.26
CA GLY A 102 19.39 16.71 -3.28
C GLY A 102 19.18 17.27 -4.67
N CYS A 103 19.28 18.59 -4.80
CA CYS A 103 19.16 19.27 -6.07
C CYS A 103 20.46 20.00 -6.43
N HIS A 104 20.79 20.00 -7.72
CA HIS A 104 21.91 20.71 -8.28
C HIS A 104 21.44 21.54 -9.48
N HIS A 105 21.78 22.83 -9.47
CA HIS A 105 21.43 23.73 -10.56
C HIS A 105 22.61 23.87 -11.53
N HIS A 106 22.39 23.56 -12.80
CA HIS A 106 23.40 23.67 -13.85
C HIS A 106 23.28 25.02 -14.54
N VAL A 107 24.07 26.00 -14.08
CA VAL A 107 24.04 27.39 -14.54
C VAL A 107 24.19 27.50 -16.07
N ASP A 108 25.10 26.72 -16.65
CA ASP A 108 25.44 26.78 -18.09
C ASP A 108 24.27 26.39 -19.02
N SER A 109 23.34 25.59 -18.51
CA SER A 109 22.21 25.04 -19.30
C SER A 109 20.84 25.44 -18.76
N GLY A 110 20.80 26.14 -17.62
CA GLY A 110 19.58 26.66 -17.00
C GLY A 110 18.60 25.59 -16.49
N HIS A 111 19.06 24.34 -16.31
CA HIS A 111 18.24 23.26 -15.77
C HIS A 111 18.70 22.84 -14.38
N THR A 112 17.79 22.22 -13.66
CA THR A 112 18.01 21.68 -12.31
C THR A 112 17.86 20.16 -12.37
N GLU A 113 18.82 19.45 -11.78
CA GLU A 113 18.72 18.03 -11.47
C GLU A 113 18.31 17.90 -10.01
N CYS A 114 17.27 17.13 -9.71
CA CYS A 114 16.94 16.72 -8.35
C CYS A 114 16.89 15.21 -8.24
N VAL A 115 17.47 14.68 -7.15
CA VAL A 115 17.56 13.25 -6.86
C VAL A 115 16.91 12.97 -5.51
N SER A 116 15.99 11.99 -5.48
CA SER A 116 15.40 11.47 -4.25
C SER A 116 15.46 9.95 -4.22
N CYS A 117 15.46 9.40 -3.00
CA CYS A 117 15.28 7.97 -2.75
C CYS A 117 14.20 7.75 -1.71
N CYS A 118 13.49 6.62 -1.82
CA CYS A 118 12.52 6.20 -0.82
C CYS A 118 12.55 4.69 -0.60
N ASP A 119 12.14 4.27 0.59
CA ASP A 119 11.89 2.88 0.95
C ASP A 119 10.38 2.58 0.87
N GLY A 120 10.03 1.42 0.31
CA GLY A 120 8.66 0.92 0.24
C GLY A 120 8.19 0.52 -1.17
N MET A 121 7.11 -0.27 -1.21
CA MET A 121 6.48 -0.69 -2.46
C MET A 121 5.87 0.51 -3.20
N ILE A 122 6.39 0.79 -4.39
CA ILE A 122 5.94 1.86 -5.30
C ILE A 122 5.95 3.22 -4.56
N CYS A 123 6.98 3.46 -3.73
CA CYS A 123 7.07 4.70 -2.96
C CYS A 123 7.40 5.94 -3.83
N ASN A 124 8.00 5.73 -5.00
CA ASN A 124 8.51 6.78 -5.87
C ASN A 124 7.46 7.30 -6.88
N VAL A 125 6.21 7.51 -6.44
CA VAL A 125 5.11 8.00 -7.29
C VAL A 125 5.40 9.41 -7.81
N GLU A 126 5.90 10.28 -6.95
CA GLU A 126 6.21 11.68 -7.25
C GLU A 126 7.68 11.88 -7.67
N VAL A 127 7.94 13.04 -8.28
CA VAL A 127 9.28 13.50 -8.62
C VAL A 127 9.76 14.58 -7.65
N PRO A 128 11.06 14.62 -7.33
CA PRO A 128 11.63 15.72 -6.56
C PRO A 128 11.70 16.98 -7.43
N THR A 129 11.49 18.14 -6.82
CA THR A 129 11.43 19.46 -7.47
C THR A 129 12.20 20.53 -6.71
N ASN A 130 12.63 20.25 -5.48
CA ASN A 130 13.38 21.15 -4.63
C ASN A 130 14.16 20.38 -3.55
N HIS A 131 14.94 21.08 -2.72
CA HIS A 131 15.72 20.45 -1.66
C HIS A 131 14.89 19.82 -0.53
N THR A 132 13.60 20.17 -0.39
CA THR A 132 12.76 19.62 0.69
C THR A 132 12.19 18.25 0.34
N ASN A 133 11.99 17.94 -0.95
CA ASN A 133 11.54 16.63 -1.42
C ASN A 133 12.63 15.81 -2.15
N ALA A 134 13.76 16.42 -2.51
CA ALA A 134 14.96 15.73 -2.98
C ALA A 134 15.77 15.15 -1.81
N VAL A 135 15.16 14.22 -1.07
CA VAL A 135 15.71 13.63 0.15
C VAL A 135 15.71 12.11 0.09
N PHE A 136 16.36 11.47 1.06
CA PHE A 136 16.26 10.04 1.27
C PHE A 136 15.22 9.74 2.36
N SER A 137 14.05 9.27 1.93
CA SER A 137 12.89 8.98 2.80
C SER A 137 12.81 7.50 3.16
N VAL A 138 13.21 7.15 4.38
CA VAL A 138 13.11 5.78 4.88
C VAL A 138 11.83 5.62 5.69
N MET A 139 10.84 4.88 5.16
CA MET A 139 9.68 4.45 5.93
C MET A 139 10.07 3.24 6.77
N ARG A 140 10.24 3.42 8.08
CA ARG A 140 10.35 2.26 9.00
C ARG A 140 9.05 1.49 8.93
N SER A 141 9.09 0.29 8.34
CA SER A 141 7.95 -0.63 8.29
C SER A 141 7.53 -0.98 9.73
N SER A 142 6.48 -0.34 10.25
CA SER A 142 5.73 -0.94 11.35
C SER A 142 5.01 -2.13 10.75
N GLN A 143 5.57 -3.33 10.91
CA GLN A 143 4.85 -4.57 10.67
C GLN A 143 3.69 -4.65 11.67
N LYS A 144 2.57 -3.99 11.40
CA LYS A 144 1.31 -4.35 12.03
C LYS A 144 0.76 -5.54 11.28
N SER A 145 1.22 -6.73 11.67
CA SER A 145 0.43 -7.95 11.51
C SER A 145 -0.97 -7.66 12.03
N ASN A 146 -1.97 -7.72 11.15
CA ASN A 146 -3.38 -7.56 11.50
C ASN A 146 -3.81 -8.75 12.38
N ALA A 147 -3.46 -8.70 13.66
CA ALA A 147 -4.01 -9.57 14.68
C ALA A 147 -5.39 -9.05 15.07
N PHE A 148 -6.37 -9.14 14.16
CA PHE A 148 -7.77 -9.08 14.56
C PHE A 148 -8.20 -10.49 15.01
N ARG A 149 -7.66 -10.94 16.14
CA ARG A 149 -8.15 -12.12 16.85
C ARG A 149 -8.73 -11.70 18.19
N SER A 150 -10.03 -11.99 18.34
CA SER A 150 -10.67 -12.36 19.61
C SER A 150 -10.99 -11.24 20.62
N ILE A 151 -11.82 -10.27 20.25
CA ILE A 151 -12.59 -9.48 21.25
C ILE A 151 -14.11 -9.72 21.14
N THR A 152 -14.61 -10.13 19.98
CA THR A 152 -16.06 -10.19 19.71
C THR A 152 -16.79 -11.40 20.35
N THR A 153 -16.09 -12.49 20.67
CA THR A 153 -16.72 -13.72 21.18
C THR A 153 -17.07 -13.68 22.67
N ARG A 154 -16.32 -12.94 23.50
CA ARG A 154 -16.58 -12.89 24.97
C ARG A 154 -17.72 -11.95 25.36
N THR A 155 -17.96 -10.89 24.58
CA THR A 155 -19.00 -9.91 24.90
C THR A 155 -20.40 -10.42 24.55
N GLN A 156 -20.53 -11.23 23.50
CA GLN A 156 -21.83 -11.77 23.08
C GLN A 156 -22.42 -12.80 24.06
N THR A 157 -21.58 -13.59 24.72
CA THR A 157 -22.07 -14.59 25.70
C THR A 157 -22.58 -13.94 26.99
N LEU A 158 -21.93 -12.86 27.46
CA LEU A 158 -22.32 -12.17 28.70
C LEU A 158 -23.65 -11.42 28.58
N VAL A 159 -23.90 -10.77 27.44
CA VAL A 159 -25.16 -10.04 27.22
C VAL A 159 -26.35 -11.03 27.13
N SER A 160 -26.14 -12.19 26.51
CA SER A 160 -27.19 -13.21 26.42
C SER A 160 -27.53 -13.84 27.78
N THR A 161 -26.56 -14.06 28.66
CA THR A 161 -26.82 -14.61 29.99
C THR A 161 -27.53 -13.61 30.91
N ILE A 162 -27.18 -12.32 30.83
CA ILE A 162 -27.82 -11.26 31.63
C ILE A 162 -29.28 -11.07 31.21
N LEU A 163 -29.57 -11.10 29.91
CA LEU A 163 -30.93 -10.92 29.41
C LEU A 163 -31.87 -12.06 29.81
N VAL A 164 -31.38 -13.31 29.85
CA VAL A 164 -32.19 -14.46 30.29
C VAL A 164 -32.49 -14.39 31.80
N LEU A 165 -31.53 -13.95 32.62
CA LEU A 165 -31.74 -13.79 34.06
C LEU A 165 -32.71 -12.65 34.42
N LEU A 166 -32.80 -11.60 33.59
CA LEU A 166 -33.73 -10.49 33.80
C LEU A 166 -35.16 -10.78 33.33
N LEU A 167 -35.37 -11.90 32.63
CA LEU A 167 -36.66 -12.30 32.06
C LEU A 167 -37.27 -13.55 32.73
N LEU A 168 -36.59 -14.10 33.76
CA LEU A 168 -37.11 -15.08 34.71
C LEU A 168 -37.56 -14.36 35.99
#